data_AF-B7FG42-F1
#
_entry.id   AF-B7FG42-F1
#
_cell.length_a   1.000
_cell.length_b   1.000
_cell.length_c   1.000
_cell.angle_alpha   90.00
_cell.angle_beta   90.00
_cell.angle_gamma   90.00
#
_symmetry.space_group_name_H-M   'P 1'
#
loop_
_entity.id
_entity.type
_entity.pdbx_description
1 polymer ?
#
loop_
_entity_poly.entity_id
_entity_poly.type
_entity_poly.pdbx_seq_one_letter_code
_entity_poly.pdbx_strand_id
1 'polypeptide(L)' 'MNVTLPQDNILIHSTAGSTTCLAMAGAPDNVNSVLNVIANMQQQNHRVLYDVPNSRVGVARELCT' A
#
# COMPACT_ATOMS: atom_id res chain seq x y z
N MET A 1 -15.60 3.73 -1.66
CA MET A 1 -14.27 4.26 -1.30
C MET A 1 -13.37 4.03 -2.50
N ASN A 2 -12.86 5.09 -3.12
CA ASN A 2 -11.90 4.95 -4.22
C ASN A 2 -10.54 5.45 -3.70
N VAL A 3 -9.53 4.59 -3.74
CA VAL A 3 -8.16 4.91 -3.35
C VAL A 3 -7.31 4.75 -4.61
N THR A 4 -6.69 5.84 -5.04
CA THR A 4 -5.84 5.84 -6.22
C THR A 4 -4.38 5.83 -5.79
N LEU A 5 -3.65 4.79 -6.19
CA LEU A 5 -2.23 4.67 -5.92
C LEU A 5 -1.44 5.28 -7.09
N PRO A 6 -0.62 6.31 -6.87
CA PRO A 6 0.31 6.79 -7.89
C PRO A 6 1.46 5.79 -8.09
N GLN A 7 2.27 6.02 -9.13
CA GLN A 7 3.33 5.11 -9.54
C GLN A 7 4.31 4.75 -8.42
N ASP A 8 4.70 5.71 -7.60
CA ASP A 8 5.66 5.51 -6.50
C ASP A 8 5.12 4.59 -5.39
N ASN A 9 3.80 4.40 -5.31
CA ASN A 9 3.16 3.48 -4.36
C ASN A 9 3.06 2.05 -4.89
N ILE A 10 3.36 1.81 -6.17
CA ILE A 10 3.26 0.49 -6.83
C ILE A 10 4.56 0.02 -7.47
N LEU A 11 5.58 0.88 -7.59
CA LEU A 11 6.89 0.53 -8.13
C LEU A 11 8.00 0.74 -7.10
N ILE A 12 9.00 -0.15 -7.11
CA ILE A 12 10.25 -0.01 -6.38
C ILE A 12 11.35 0.26 -7.41
N HIS A 13 11.99 1.41 -7.33
CA HIS A 13 13.14 1.73 -8.16
C HIS A 13 14.40 1.11 -7.53
N SER A 14 14.99 0.14 -8.23
CA SER A 14 16.23 -0.47 -7.78
C SER A 14 17.36 0.53 -7.91
N THR A 15 18.23 0.61 -6.91
CA THR A 15 19.49 1.35 -7.02
C THR A 15 20.50 0.64 -7.92
N ALA A 16 20.26 -0.63 -8.28
CA ALA A 16 21.05 -1.40 -9.22
C ALA A 16 20.53 -1.23 -10.66
N GLY A 17 21.15 -0.31 -11.41
CA GLY A 17 20.88 -0.08 -12.83
C GLY A 17 19.56 0.63 -13.11
N SER A 18 18.90 0.29 -14.22
CA SER A 18 17.60 0.85 -14.63
C SER A 18 16.41 -0.05 -14.27
N THR A 19 16.62 -1.01 -13.37
CA THR A 19 15.59 -1.99 -13.00
C THR A 19 14.53 -1.35 -12.12
N THR A 20 13.26 -1.58 -12.46
CA THR A 20 12.12 -1.22 -11.62
C THR A 20 11.30 -2.47 -11.32
N CYS A 21 11.00 -2.69 -10.04
CA CYS A 21 10.27 -3.86 -9.55
C CYS A 21 8.83 -3.47 -9.20
N LEU A 22 7.92 -4.43 -9.28
CA LEU A 22 6.55 -4.26 -8.80
C LEU A 22 6.52 -4.34 -7.26
N ALA A 23 5.90 -3.37 -6.59
CA ALA A 23 5.76 -3.31 -5.14
C ALA A 23 4.58 -4.15 -4.62
N MET A 24 4.33 -5.30 -5.24
CA MET A 24 3.26 -6.23 -4.88
C MET A 24 3.83 -7.65 -4.85
N ALA A 25 3.40 -8.42 -3.87
CA ALA A 25 3.80 -9.81 -3.71
C ALA A 25 2.55 -10.70 -3.76
N GLY A 26 2.71 -11.91 -4.31
CA GLY A 26 1.71 -12.95 -4.14
C GLY A 26 1.55 -13.32 -2.67
N ALA A 27 0.35 -13.79 -2.30
CA ALA A 27 0.13 -14.34 -0.98
C ALA A 27 1.07 -15.55 -0.75
N PRO A 28 1.79 -15.64 0.37
CA PRO A 28 2.61 -16.81 0.68
C PRO A 28 1.73 -18.05 0.96
N ASP A 29 2.28 -19.24 0.72
CA ASP A 29 1.52 -20.51 0.76
C ASP A 29 0.89 -20.84 2.12
N ASN A 30 1.37 -20.21 3.19
CA ASN A 30 0.92 -20.43 4.56
C ASN A 30 -0.13 -19.42 5.06
N VAL A 31 -0.63 -18.53 4.19
CA VAL A 31 -1.72 -17.62 4.52
C VAL A 31 -2.91 -17.82 3.59
N ASN A 32 -4.10 -17.51 4.09
CA ASN A 32 -5.31 -17.59 3.28
C ASN A 32 -5.22 -16.59 2.12
N SER A 33 -5.13 -17.10 0.89
CA SER A 33 -4.97 -16.31 -0.34
C SER A 33 -6.19 -15.46 -0.72
N VAL A 34 -7.28 -15.55 0.04
CA VAL A 34 -8.47 -14.70 -0.11
C VAL A 34 -8.22 -13.28 0.44
N LEU A 35 -7.16 -13.05 1.23
CA LEU A 35 -6.85 -11.75 1.81
C LEU A 35 -5.83 -10.97 0.98
N ASN A 36 -6.12 -9.69 0.76
CA ASN A 36 -5.17 -8.73 0.21
C ASN A 36 -4.60 -7.87 1.35
N VAL A 37 -3.30 -7.57 1.28
CA VAL A 37 -2.61 -6.73 2.26
C VAL A 37 -2.19 -5.42 1.61
N ILE A 38 -2.61 -4.30 2.19
CA ILE A 38 -2.14 -2.96 1.83
C ILE A 38 -0.98 -2.62 2.75
N ALA A 39 0.25 -2.81 2.28
CA ALA A 39 1.46 -2.59 3.07
C ALA A 39 1.90 -1.12 3.05
N ASN A 40 3.04 -0.83 3.69
CA ASN A 40 3.57 0.52 3.86
C ASN A 40 3.78 1.27 2.53
N MET A 41 4.27 0.59 1.48
CA MET A 41 4.48 1.20 0.15
C MET A 41 3.19 1.77 -0.41
N GLN A 42 2.07 1.06 -0.29
CA GLN A 42 0.77 1.54 -0.77
C GLN A 42 0.15 2.62 0.13
N GLN A 43 0.60 2.73 1.39
CA GLN A 43 0.12 3.73 2.34
C GLN A 43 0.92 5.05 2.31
N GLN A 44 2.08 5.11 1.64
CA GLN A 44 2.84 6.36 1.54
C GLN A 44 1.97 7.48 0.94
N ASN A 45 2.13 8.70 1.44
CA ASN A 45 1.33 9.88 1.05
C ASN A 45 -0.19 9.70 1.22
N HIS A 46 -0.61 8.77 2.09
CA HIS A 46 -1.97 8.60 2.54
C HIS A 46 -2.02 8.62 4.06
N ARG A 47 -2.98 9.35 4.62
CA ARG A 47 -3.33 9.25 6.03
C ARG A 47 -4.32 8.13 6.23
N VAL A 48 -3.94 7.18 7.07
CA VAL A 48 -4.79 6.09 7.52
C VAL A 48 -5.27 6.40 8.93
N LEU A 49 -6.58 6.56 9.11
CA LEU A 49 -7.23 6.75 10.40
C LEU A 49 -7.90 5.45 10.82
N TYR A 50 -7.54 4.95 12.01
CA TYR A 50 -8.17 3.80 12.62
C TYR A 50 -9.25 4.27 13.60
N ASP A 51 -10.50 4.19 13.17
CA ASP A 51 -11.67 4.50 13.99
C ASP A 51 -12.13 3.21 14.70
N VAL A 52 -11.37 2.84 15.75
CA VAL A 52 -11.59 1.63 16.53
C VAL A 52 -13.00 1.57 17.16
N PRO A 53 -13.53 2.63 17.79
CA PRO A 53 -14.88 2.59 18.38
C PRO A 53 -15.99 2.29 17.36
N ASN A 54 -15.86 2.77 16.12
CA ASN A 54 -16.85 2.53 15.07
C ASN A 54 -16.49 1.37 14.13
N SER A 55 -15.40 0.65 14.39
CA SER A 55 -14.90 -0.45 13.56
C SER A 55 -14.71 -0.04 12.09
N ARG A 56 -14.08 1.11 11.85
CA ARG A 56 -13.86 1.67 10.50
C ARG A 56 -12.41 2.07 10.28
N VAL A 57 -12.03 2.11 9.00
CA VAL A 57 -10.75 2.67 8.55
C VAL A 57 -11.05 3.78 7.55
N GLY A 58 -10.49 4.96 7.80
CA GLY A 58 -10.49 6.08 6.86
C GLY A 58 -9.16 6.15 6.13
N VAL A 59 -9.20 6.39 4.82
CA VAL A 59 -8.00 6.66 4.02
C VAL A 59 -8.23 7.95 3.25
N ALA A 60 -7.31 8.89 3.41
CA ALA A 60 -7.31 10.15 2.68
C ALA A 60 -5.90 10.43 2.14
N ARG A 61 -5.81 11.10 0.99
CA ARG A 61 -4.51 11.54 0.47
C ARG A 61 -3.95 12.65 1.36
N GLU A 62 -2.71 12.49 1.80
CA GLU A 62 -1.99 13.48 2.61
C GLU A 62 -0.50 13.37 2.27
N LEU A 63 0.03 14.38 1.58
CA LEU A 63 1.44 14.40 1.20
C LEU A 63 2.31 14.53 2.45
N CYS A 64 3.31 13.67 2.59
CA CYS A 64 4.31 13.82 3.65
C CYS A 64 5.16 15.06 3.34
N THR A 65 5.22 16.00 4.29
CA THR A 65 6.07 17.21 4.21
C THR A 65 7.46 16.97 4.78
#